data_AF-A0A961CBQ0-F1
#
_entry.id   AF-A0A961CBQ0-F1
#
_cell.length_a   1.000
_cell.length_b   1.000
_cell.length_c   1.000
_cell.angle_alpha   90.00
_cell.angle_beta   90.00
_cell.angle_gamma   90.00
#
_symmetry.space_group_name_H-M   'P 1'
#
loop_
_entity.id
_entity.type
_entity.pdbx_description
1 polymer ?
#
loop_
_entity_poly.entity_id
_entity_poly.type
_entity_poly.pdbx_seq_one_letter_code
_entity_poly.pdbx_strand_id
1 'polypeptide(L)'
;MTASRVRVDLADRVGVLTLDDPDRRNALDLALVAEIEAAIDDLEAGDCGAIVVTGAPPAFCAGADLSHLGSTADEGLRQIYRGFVRLAESPLPTIAAVNGAAVGAGVNMALCCDVIVAGASARIDTRFLQLGLHPGGGHTWMMRRLVGPQTTKALVLLGDVIDGAEAERLGVAYRCVPDD
;
A
#
# COMPACT_ATOMS: atom_id res chain seq x y z
N MET A 1 -23.70 -10.46 7.87
CA MET A 1 -22.24 -10.64 7.76
C MET A 1 -21.85 -10.02 6.44
N THR A 2 -21.08 -8.92 6.46
CA THR A 2 -20.45 -8.38 5.25
C THR A 2 -19.47 -9.41 4.71
N ALA A 3 -19.35 -9.51 3.39
CA ALA A 3 -18.36 -10.38 2.76
C ALA A 3 -16.94 -9.92 3.14
N SER A 4 -15.98 -10.86 3.18
CA SER A 4 -14.55 -10.55 3.36
C SER A 4 -14.11 -9.54 2.29
N ARG A 5 -13.29 -8.57 2.68
CA ARG A 5 -12.68 -7.55 1.81
C ARG A 5 -11.19 -7.80 1.59
N VAL A 6 -10.68 -8.94 2.06
CA VAL A 6 -9.38 -9.50 1.66
C VAL A 6 -9.61 -10.87 1.03
N ARG A 7 -8.98 -11.11 -0.12
CA ARG A 7 -8.88 -12.43 -0.75
C ARG A 7 -7.43 -12.89 -0.74
N VAL A 8 -7.21 -14.18 -0.49
CA VAL A 8 -5.89 -14.80 -0.52
C VAL A 8 -5.92 -16.00 -1.46
N ASP A 9 -5.05 -15.97 -2.46
CA ASP A 9 -4.81 -17.10 -3.36
C ASP A 9 -3.38 -17.60 -3.14
N LEU A 10 -3.20 -18.88 -2.78
CA LEU A 10 -1.89 -19.49 -2.56
C LEU A 10 -1.57 -20.47 -3.69
N ALA A 11 -0.53 -20.18 -4.47
CA ALA A 11 -0.04 -21.05 -5.54
C ALA A 11 1.49 -21.06 -5.54
N ASP A 12 2.11 -22.23 -5.71
CA ASP A 12 3.57 -22.39 -5.78
C ASP A 12 4.33 -21.70 -4.63
N ARG A 13 3.74 -21.74 -3.41
CA ARG A 13 4.21 -21.08 -2.19
C ARG A 13 4.23 -19.54 -2.27
N VAL A 14 3.52 -18.93 -3.19
CA VAL A 14 3.33 -17.48 -3.26
C VAL A 14 1.89 -17.16 -2.84
N GLY A 15 1.74 -16.42 -1.74
CA GLY A 15 0.45 -15.92 -1.29
C GLY A 15 0.12 -14.59 -1.94
N VAL A 16 -0.93 -14.53 -2.74
CA VAL A 16 -1.44 -13.29 -3.34
C VAL A 16 -2.56 -12.74 -2.47
N LEU A 17 -2.26 -11.71 -1.69
CA LEU A 17 -3.20 -10.96 -0.86
C LEU A 17 -3.80 -9.82 -1.69
N THR A 18 -5.08 -9.92 -2.03
CA THR A 18 -5.82 -8.91 -2.77
C THR A 18 -6.75 -8.14 -1.83
N LEU A 19 -6.57 -6.82 -1.76
CA LEU A 19 -7.57 -5.93 -1.15
C LEU A 19 -8.79 -5.86 -2.08
N ASP A 20 -9.96 -6.26 -1.60
CA ASP A 20 -11.16 -6.47 -2.40
C ASP A 20 -12.34 -5.62 -1.89
N ASP A 21 -12.13 -4.30 -1.85
CA ASP A 21 -13.16 -3.28 -1.57
C ASP A 21 -13.17 -2.23 -2.71
N PRO A 22 -13.50 -2.65 -3.95
CA PRO A 22 -13.36 -1.80 -5.14
C PRO A 22 -14.27 -0.56 -5.09
N ASP A 23 -15.45 -0.66 -4.46
CA ASP A 23 -16.40 0.44 -4.28
C ASP A 23 -15.79 1.60 -3.47
N ARG A 24 -14.91 1.27 -2.52
CA ARG A 24 -14.15 2.25 -1.72
C ARG A 24 -12.70 2.35 -2.17
N ARG A 25 -12.37 1.79 -3.33
CA ARG A 25 -11.02 1.81 -3.92
C ARG A 25 -9.95 1.28 -2.96
N ASN A 26 -10.30 0.22 -2.21
CA ASN A 26 -9.41 -0.45 -1.27
C ASN A 26 -8.87 0.49 -0.18
N ALA A 27 -9.71 1.42 0.31
CA ALA A 27 -9.34 2.33 1.40
C ALA A 27 -9.21 1.58 2.73
N LEU A 28 -8.16 1.89 3.48
CA LEU A 28 -7.83 1.27 4.77
C LEU A 28 -8.73 1.84 5.88
N ASP A 29 -9.66 1.02 6.35
CA ASP A 29 -10.33 1.19 7.63
C ASP A 29 -9.91 0.09 8.62
N LEU A 30 -10.34 0.22 9.87
CA LEU A 30 -9.95 -0.72 10.94
C LEU A 30 -10.34 -2.17 10.65
N ALA A 31 -11.47 -2.40 9.99
CA ALA A 31 -11.93 -3.75 9.70
C ALA A 31 -11.12 -4.39 8.56
N LEU A 32 -10.80 -3.63 7.50
CA LEU A 32 -9.93 -4.12 6.43
C LEU A 32 -8.52 -4.39 6.96
N VAL A 33 -8.01 -3.54 7.85
CA VAL A 33 -6.72 -3.77 8.50
C VAL A 33 -6.69 -5.06 9.29
N ALA A 34 -7.73 -5.35 10.08
CA ALA A 34 -7.81 -6.60 10.83
C ALA A 34 -7.82 -7.83 9.91
N GLU A 35 -8.50 -7.76 8.76
CA GLU A 35 -8.50 -8.82 7.75
C GLU A 35 -7.12 -8.99 7.08
N ILE A 36 -6.40 -7.89 6.81
CA ILE A 36 -5.03 -7.93 6.30
C ILE A 36 -4.09 -8.61 7.31
N GLU A 37 -4.15 -8.22 8.58
CA GLU A 37 -3.29 -8.81 9.62
C GLU A 37 -3.52 -10.31 9.75
N ALA A 38 -4.79 -10.73 9.83
CA ALA A 38 -5.13 -12.15 9.90
C ALA A 38 -4.66 -12.93 8.66
N ALA A 39 -4.84 -12.37 7.46
CA ALA A 39 -4.38 -13.01 6.23
C ALA A 39 -2.85 -13.19 6.18
N ILE A 40 -2.09 -12.21 6.66
CA ILE A 40 -0.63 -12.31 6.74
C ILE A 40 -0.22 -13.36 7.78
N ASP A 41 -0.86 -13.37 8.96
CA ASP A 41 -0.59 -14.36 10.01
C ASP A 41 -0.84 -15.80 9.51
N ASP A 42 -1.93 -16.02 8.77
CA ASP A 42 -2.25 -17.32 8.18
C ASP A 42 -1.23 -17.75 7.11
N LEU A 43 -0.77 -16.82 6.27
CA LEU A 43 0.28 -17.08 5.27
C LEU A 43 1.62 -17.44 5.94
N GLU A 44 1.99 -16.74 7.01
CA GLU A 44 3.22 -16.98 7.76
C GLU A 44 3.22 -18.31 8.53
N ALA A 45 2.06 -18.73 9.04
CA ALA A 45 1.90 -20.03 9.70
C ALA A 45 1.89 -21.21 8.72
N GLY A 46 1.62 -20.95 7.44
CA GLY A 46 1.53 -21.94 6.37
C GLY A 46 2.86 -22.25 5.68
N ASP A 47 2.76 -22.73 4.44
CA ASP A 47 3.91 -23.05 3.59
C ASP A 47 4.28 -21.92 2.61
N CYS A 48 3.83 -20.69 2.90
CA CYS A 48 4.12 -19.53 2.07
C CYS A 48 5.63 -19.20 2.10
N GLY A 49 6.18 -18.84 0.94
CA GLY A 49 7.56 -18.42 0.76
C GLY A 49 7.71 -16.93 0.40
N ALA A 50 6.66 -16.29 -0.10
CA ALA A 50 6.61 -14.85 -0.38
C ALA A 50 5.16 -14.36 -0.47
N ILE A 51 4.93 -13.10 -0.09
CA ILE A 51 3.62 -12.45 -0.13
C ILE A 51 3.61 -11.40 -1.25
N VAL A 52 2.64 -11.49 -2.15
CA VAL A 52 2.32 -10.41 -3.10
C VAL A 52 1.07 -9.71 -2.60
N VAL A 53 1.14 -8.40 -2.40
CA VAL A 53 -0.04 -7.57 -2.11
C VAL A 53 -0.47 -6.79 -3.35
N THR A 54 -1.76 -6.77 -3.63
CA THR A 54 -2.37 -6.03 -4.74
C THR A 54 -3.79 -5.57 -4.39
N GLY A 55 -4.43 -4.78 -5.26
CA GLY A 55 -5.81 -4.33 -5.06
C GLY A 55 -6.73 -4.80 -6.18
N ALA A 56 -7.97 -5.14 -5.85
CA ALA A 56 -9.00 -5.32 -6.84
C ALA A 56 -9.22 -4.00 -7.61
N PRO A 57 -9.32 -4.03 -8.95
CA PRO A 57 -9.47 -2.82 -9.76
C PRO A 57 -10.64 -1.95 -9.30
N PRO A 58 -10.54 -0.60 -9.41
CA PRO A 58 -9.58 0.12 -10.24
C PRO A 58 -8.35 0.67 -9.50
N ALA A 59 -8.18 0.37 -8.21
CA ALA A 59 -7.11 0.96 -7.40
C ALA A 59 -6.27 -0.11 -6.72
N PHE A 60 -5.02 0.21 -6.45
CA PHE A 60 -4.22 -0.58 -5.51
C PHE A 60 -4.74 -0.32 -4.08
N CYS A 61 -4.69 0.95 -3.64
CA CYS A 61 -5.21 1.39 -2.35
C CYS A 61 -5.38 2.92 -2.33
N ALA A 62 -6.58 3.41 -2.04
CA ALA A 62 -6.89 4.85 -1.99
C ALA A 62 -6.44 5.55 -0.71
N GLY A 63 -5.76 4.85 0.21
CA GLY A 63 -5.25 5.40 1.45
C GLY A 63 -6.16 5.16 2.65
N ALA A 64 -5.96 5.93 3.71
CA ALA A 64 -6.66 5.74 4.98
C ALA A 64 -8.06 6.37 4.94
N ASP A 65 -9.06 5.64 5.42
CA ASP A 65 -10.37 6.20 5.73
C ASP A 65 -10.35 6.79 7.15
N LEU A 66 -10.36 8.12 7.22
CA LEU A 66 -10.28 8.87 8.47
C LEU A 66 -11.66 9.25 9.04
N SER A 67 -12.75 8.89 8.37
CA SER A 67 -14.11 9.36 8.68
C SER A 67 -14.63 8.94 10.07
N HIS A 68 -14.00 7.96 10.71
CA HIS A 68 -14.46 7.34 11.95
C HIS A 68 -13.46 7.43 13.12
N LEU A 69 -12.44 8.29 13.03
CA LEU A 69 -11.35 8.34 14.00
C LEU A 69 -11.68 9.07 15.33
N GLY A 70 -12.73 9.90 15.37
CA GLY A 70 -13.28 10.47 16.60
C GLY A 70 -12.27 11.18 17.53
N SER A 71 -12.50 11.12 18.85
CA SER A 71 -11.63 11.71 19.87
C SER A 71 -10.33 10.92 20.14
N THR A 72 -10.19 9.75 19.55
CA THR A 72 -9.03 8.84 19.69
C THR A 72 -8.22 8.79 18.40
N ALA A 73 -8.18 9.90 17.66
CA ALA A 73 -7.69 9.94 16.29
C ALA A 73 -6.24 9.44 16.13
N ASP A 74 -5.37 9.72 17.10
CA ASP A 74 -3.99 9.23 17.08
C ASP A 74 -3.91 7.70 17.21
N GLU A 75 -4.71 7.11 18.09
CA GLU A 75 -4.73 5.66 18.29
C GLU A 75 -5.35 4.95 17.09
N GLY A 76 -6.49 5.44 16.62
CA GLY A 76 -7.13 4.88 15.43
C GLY A 76 -6.25 5.02 14.18
N LEU A 77 -5.46 6.11 14.06
CA LEU A 77 -4.52 6.26 12.96
C LEU A 77 -3.36 5.25 13.05
N ARG A 78 -2.83 4.99 14.25
CA ARG A 78 -1.82 3.93 14.45
C ARG A 78 -2.38 2.55 14.08
N GLN A 79 -3.63 2.28 14.44
CA GLN A 79 -4.30 1.05 14.05
C GLN A 79 -4.49 0.97 12.55
N ILE A 80 -4.92 2.04 11.86
CA ILE A 80 -4.98 2.04 10.39
C ILE A 80 -3.62 1.75 9.77
N TYR A 81 -2.54 2.31 10.34
CA TYR A 81 -1.19 2.07 9.85
C TYR A 81 -0.70 0.62 10.01
N ARG A 82 -1.29 -0.18 10.92
CA ARG A 82 -1.00 -1.60 11.02
C ARG A 82 -1.22 -2.35 9.71
N GLY A 83 -2.18 -1.93 8.89
CA GLY A 83 -2.47 -2.56 7.60
C GLY A 83 -1.29 -2.63 6.65
N PHE A 84 -0.37 -1.64 6.71
CA PHE A 84 0.87 -1.70 5.93
C PHE A 84 2.11 -2.03 6.76
N VAL A 85 2.15 -1.65 8.04
CA VAL A 85 3.28 -1.98 8.91
C VAL A 85 3.42 -3.49 9.05
N ARG A 86 2.31 -4.24 9.07
CA ARG A 86 2.33 -5.70 9.17
C ARG A 86 3.07 -6.37 8.01
N LEU A 87 3.03 -5.80 6.80
CA LEU A 87 3.81 -6.28 5.65
C LEU A 87 5.31 -6.10 5.91
N ALA A 88 5.72 -4.93 6.41
CA ALA A 88 7.12 -4.64 6.73
C ALA A 88 7.67 -5.46 7.91
N GLU A 89 6.79 -5.98 8.78
CA GLU A 89 7.14 -6.85 9.90
C GLU A 89 7.19 -8.34 9.53
N SER A 90 6.73 -8.71 8.33
CA SER A 90 6.72 -10.10 7.90
C SER A 90 8.14 -10.66 7.77
N PRO A 91 8.43 -11.89 8.24
CA PRO A 91 9.69 -12.54 7.97
C PRO A 91 9.77 -13.08 6.52
N LEU A 92 8.64 -13.09 5.79
CA LEU A 92 8.58 -13.49 4.39
C LEU A 92 8.89 -12.29 3.48
N PRO A 93 9.55 -12.51 2.33
CA PRO A 93 9.67 -11.48 1.30
C PRO A 93 8.30 -10.96 0.87
N THR A 94 8.18 -9.64 0.76
CA THR A 94 6.93 -8.95 0.40
C THR A 94 7.09 -8.16 -0.89
N ILE A 95 6.10 -8.28 -1.78
CA ILE A 95 6.06 -7.59 -3.07
C ILE A 95 4.75 -6.82 -3.20
N ALA A 96 4.83 -5.53 -3.49
CA ALA A 96 3.67 -4.74 -3.89
C ALA A 96 3.52 -4.80 -5.41
N ALA A 97 2.43 -5.40 -5.89
CA ALA A 97 2.00 -5.33 -7.28
C ALA A 97 0.99 -4.18 -7.43
N VAL A 98 1.51 -2.98 -7.71
CA VAL A 98 0.72 -1.74 -7.79
C VAL A 98 0.05 -1.67 -9.16
N ASN A 99 -1.18 -2.18 -9.22
CA ASN A 99 -1.98 -2.35 -10.44
C ASN A 99 -2.90 -1.16 -10.76
N GLY A 100 -2.81 -0.07 -9.99
CA GLY A 100 -3.68 1.11 -10.15
C GLY A 100 -3.28 2.23 -9.20
N ALA A 101 -4.25 3.07 -8.82
CA ALA A 101 -3.97 4.19 -7.92
C ALA A 101 -3.53 3.71 -6.53
N ALA A 102 -2.39 4.20 -6.08
CA ALA A 102 -1.88 4.12 -4.71
C ALA A 102 -1.79 5.54 -4.16
N VAL A 103 -2.59 5.85 -3.13
CA VAL A 103 -2.75 7.23 -2.63
C VAL A 103 -2.45 7.31 -1.14
N GLY A 104 -1.59 8.24 -0.72
CA GLY A 104 -1.28 8.49 0.69
C GLY A 104 -0.83 7.22 1.42
N ALA A 105 -1.66 6.71 2.35
CA ALA A 105 -1.39 5.46 3.06
C ALA A 105 -1.30 4.23 2.13
N GLY A 106 -1.92 4.27 0.94
CA GLY A 106 -1.73 3.23 -0.08
C GLY A 106 -0.33 3.28 -0.71
N VAL A 107 0.27 4.47 -0.83
CA VAL A 107 1.69 4.59 -1.18
C VAL A 107 2.55 4.02 -0.05
N ASN A 108 2.22 4.32 1.21
CA ASN A 108 2.93 3.75 2.35
C ASN A 108 2.88 2.22 2.36
N MET A 109 1.74 1.62 1.98
CA MET A 109 1.62 0.19 1.81
C MET A 109 2.61 -0.38 0.80
N ALA A 110 2.70 0.22 -0.40
CA ALA A 110 3.69 -0.20 -1.37
C ALA A 110 5.13 -0.01 -0.85
N LEU A 111 5.42 1.13 -0.21
CA LEU A 111 6.74 1.46 0.36
C LEU A 111 7.16 0.56 1.54
N CYS A 112 6.21 -0.11 2.20
CA CYS A 112 6.49 -1.07 3.26
C CYS A 112 6.88 -2.46 2.74
N CYS A 113 6.63 -2.76 1.46
CA CYS A 113 7.09 -3.99 0.85
C CYS A 113 8.56 -3.93 0.47
N ASP A 114 9.21 -5.10 0.38
CA ASP A 114 10.61 -5.21 -0.02
C ASP A 114 10.84 -4.82 -1.49
N VAL A 115 9.89 -5.18 -2.36
CA VAL A 115 9.94 -4.89 -3.80
C VAL A 115 8.61 -4.30 -4.25
N ILE A 116 8.69 -3.28 -5.11
CA ILE A 116 7.52 -2.69 -5.78
C ILE A 116 7.61 -2.98 -7.27
N VAL A 117 6.57 -3.61 -7.82
CA VAL A 117 6.33 -3.75 -9.26
C VAL A 117 5.11 -2.92 -9.61
N ALA A 118 5.24 -2.02 -10.59
CA ALA A 118 4.16 -1.13 -11.00
C ALA A 118 3.58 -1.59 -12.35
N GLY A 119 2.25 -1.61 -12.46
CA GLY A 119 1.58 -1.67 -13.75
C GLY A 119 1.71 -0.34 -14.51
N ALA A 120 1.53 -0.35 -15.82
CA ALA A 120 1.49 0.86 -16.64
C ALA A 120 0.38 1.82 -16.18
N SER A 121 -0.73 1.28 -15.67
CA SER A 121 -1.82 2.05 -15.08
C SER A 121 -1.61 2.48 -13.63
N ALA A 122 -0.47 2.13 -13.00
CA ALA A 122 -0.15 2.58 -11.66
C ALA A 122 -0.18 4.12 -11.59
N ARG A 123 -0.68 4.65 -10.47
CA ARG A 123 -0.61 6.08 -10.14
C ARG A 123 -0.19 6.22 -8.69
N ILE A 124 1.04 6.67 -8.47
CA ILE A 124 1.57 6.92 -7.12
C ILE A 124 1.33 8.38 -6.78
N ASP A 125 0.50 8.62 -5.76
CA ASP A 125 0.11 9.95 -5.34
C ASP A 125 0.27 10.10 -3.83
N THR A 126 1.15 11.00 -3.41
CA THR A 126 1.39 11.23 -1.98
C THR A 126 0.19 11.91 -1.30
N ARG A 127 -0.48 12.86 -1.97
CA ARG A 127 -1.68 13.66 -1.61
C ARG A 127 -1.80 14.24 -0.19
N PHE A 128 -0.91 13.95 0.75
CA PHE A 128 -1.04 14.35 2.16
C PHE A 128 -1.17 15.86 2.32
N LEU A 129 -0.23 16.64 1.77
CA LEU A 129 -0.23 18.10 1.94
C LEU A 129 -1.39 18.78 1.19
N GLN A 130 -1.83 18.21 0.07
CA GLN A 130 -2.99 18.68 -0.69
C GLN A 130 -4.29 18.51 0.10
N LEU A 131 -4.31 17.57 1.05
CA LEU A 131 -5.40 17.37 2.01
C LEU A 131 -5.18 18.11 3.35
N GLY A 132 -4.13 18.92 3.47
CA GLY A 132 -3.78 19.61 4.72
C GLY A 132 -3.23 18.67 5.81
N LEU A 133 -2.75 17.48 5.44
CA LEU A 133 -2.25 16.46 6.35
C LEU A 133 -0.72 16.38 6.30
N HIS A 134 -0.10 16.16 7.45
CA HIS A 134 1.30 15.74 7.48
C HIS A 134 1.45 14.36 6.82
N PRO A 135 2.51 14.10 6.01
CA PRO A 135 2.78 12.76 5.48
C PRO A 135 3.16 11.77 6.59
N GLY A 136 2.15 11.12 7.16
CA GLY A 136 2.28 10.19 8.28
C GLY A 136 2.73 8.79 7.85
N GLY A 137 2.79 7.87 8.82
CA GLY A 137 3.09 6.46 8.55
C GLY A 137 4.50 6.19 8.03
N GLY A 138 5.45 7.09 8.31
CA GLY A 138 6.84 6.95 7.85
C GLY A 138 7.07 7.33 6.38
N HIS A 139 6.08 7.88 5.68
CA HIS A 139 6.13 8.18 4.24
C HIS A 139 7.42 8.85 3.78
N THR A 140 7.77 10.00 4.38
CA THR A 140 8.95 10.79 3.99
C THR A 140 10.26 10.06 4.28
N TRP A 141 10.30 9.21 5.31
CA TRP A 141 11.46 8.42 5.63
C TRP A 141 11.66 7.29 4.62
N MET A 142 10.60 6.54 4.30
CA MET A 142 10.64 5.43 3.34
C MET A 142 10.96 5.93 1.93
N MET A 143 10.18 6.90 1.43
CA MET A 143 10.36 7.46 0.08
C MET A 143 11.77 8.03 -0.12
N ARG A 144 12.32 8.72 0.90
CA ARG A 144 13.69 9.27 0.82
C ARG A 144 14.76 8.21 0.64
N ARG A 145 14.59 7.01 1.19
CA ARG A 145 15.56 5.91 1.04
C ARG A 145 15.58 5.33 -0.37
N LEU A 146 14.48 5.48 -1.11
CA LEU A 146 14.39 5.05 -2.51
C LEU A 146 14.91 6.13 -3.47
N VAL A 147 14.39 7.35 -3.37
CA VAL A 147 14.61 8.39 -4.41
C VAL A 147 15.45 9.59 -3.96
N GLY A 148 15.91 9.58 -2.71
CA GLY A 148 16.67 10.68 -2.13
C GLY A 148 15.83 11.92 -1.75
N PRO A 149 16.42 12.87 -1.00
CA PRO A 149 15.68 13.98 -0.40
C PRO A 149 15.03 14.93 -1.41
N GLN A 150 15.64 15.14 -2.58
CA GLN A 150 15.14 16.13 -3.52
C GLN A 150 13.84 15.66 -4.19
N THR A 151 13.84 14.45 -4.73
CA THR A 151 12.66 13.84 -5.34
C THR A 151 11.54 13.66 -4.32
N THR A 152 11.84 13.18 -3.10
CA THR A 152 10.82 13.07 -2.04
C THR A 152 10.17 14.41 -1.72
N LYS A 153 10.96 15.49 -1.59
CA LYS A 153 10.41 16.82 -1.33
C LYS A 153 9.54 17.30 -2.48
N ALA A 154 9.95 17.09 -3.73
CA ALA A 154 9.15 17.49 -4.89
C ALA A 154 7.80 16.74 -4.91
N LEU A 155 7.82 15.41 -4.81
CA LEU A 155 6.60 14.59 -4.80
C LEU A 155 5.63 14.97 -3.67
N VAL A 156 6.16 15.32 -2.49
CA VAL A 156 5.34 15.70 -1.33
C VAL A 156 4.86 17.15 -1.41
N LEU A 157 5.75 18.10 -1.69
CA LEU A 157 5.45 19.54 -1.67
C LEU A 157 4.64 19.99 -2.88
N LEU A 158 4.92 19.43 -4.06
CA LEU A 158 4.27 19.82 -5.31
C LEU A 158 3.05 18.96 -5.61
N GLY A 159 3.01 17.71 -5.10
CA GLY A 159 1.88 16.80 -5.31
C GLY A 159 1.84 16.16 -6.69
N ASP A 160 2.99 16.01 -7.33
CA ASP A 160 3.09 15.34 -8.62
C ASP A 160 2.63 13.88 -8.48
N VAL A 161 1.72 13.46 -9.36
CA VAL A 161 1.29 12.06 -9.50
C VAL A 161 2.17 11.41 -10.55
N ILE A 162 2.90 10.37 -10.16
CA ILE A 162 3.77 9.63 -11.08
C ILE A 162 3.10 8.34 -11.52
N ASP A 163 3.26 7.98 -12.79
CA ASP A 163 2.80 6.71 -13.34
C ASP A 163 3.83 5.59 -13.12
N GLY A 164 3.53 4.37 -13.59
CA GLY A 164 4.42 3.21 -13.41
C GLY A 164 5.80 3.39 -14.04
N ALA A 165 5.87 3.97 -15.24
CA ALA A 165 7.12 4.17 -15.96
C ALA A 165 8.01 5.22 -15.27
N GLU A 166 7.40 6.31 -14.80
CA GLU A 166 8.10 7.32 -14.01
C GLU A 166 8.52 6.79 -12.63
N ALA A 167 7.69 5.95 -11.99
CA ALA A 167 8.04 5.28 -10.75
C ALA A 167 9.27 4.37 -10.92
N GLU A 168 9.40 3.63 -12.02
CA GLU A 168 10.63 2.89 -12.35
C GLU A 168 11.81 3.85 -12.59
N ARG A 169 11.63 4.88 -13.41
CA ARG A 169 12.70 5.85 -13.75
C ARG A 169 13.27 6.55 -12.52
N LEU A 170 12.42 6.89 -11.55
CA LEU A 170 12.81 7.56 -10.31
C LEU A 170 13.39 6.59 -9.27
N GLY A 171 13.20 5.28 -9.43
CA GLY A 171 13.60 4.26 -8.46
C GLY A 171 12.60 4.06 -7.32
N VAL A 172 11.34 4.49 -7.48
CA VAL A 172 10.24 4.15 -6.56
C VAL A 172 9.83 2.70 -6.76
N ALA A 173 9.67 2.27 -8.01
CA ALA A 173 9.40 0.88 -8.37
C ALA A 173 10.67 0.22 -8.92
N TYR A 174 10.85 -1.07 -8.66
CA TYR A 174 11.93 -1.85 -9.27
C TYR A 174 11.72 -1.96 -10.79
N ARG A 175 10.47 -2.14 -11.21
CA ARG A 175 10.11 -2.31 -12.62
C ARG A 175 8.67 -1.90 -12.89
N CYS A 176 8.45 -1.29 -14.05
CA CYS A 176 7.13 -1.14 -14.66
C CYS A 176 6.88 -2.29 -15.64
N VAL A 177 5.68 -2.84 -15.62
CA VAL A 177 5.21 -3.88 -16.55
C VAL A 177 3.89 -3.46 -17.19
N PRO A 178 3.50 -4.02 -18.36
CA PRO A 178 2.12 -3.92 -18.85
C PRO A 178 1.13 -4.42 -17.78
N ASP A 179 -0.13 -3.98 -17.86
CA ASP A 179 -1.15 -4.35 -16.87
C ASP A 179 -1.65 -5.81 -17.02
N ASP A 180 -1.23 -6.52 -18.08
CA ASP A 180 -1.67 -7.87 -18.49
C ASP A 180 -0.61 -8.95 -18.22
#